data_AF-A0A9D1T4P6-F1
#
_entry.id   AF-A0A9D1T4P6-F1
#
_cell.length_a   1.000
_cell.length_b   1.000
_cell.length_c   1.000
_cell.angle_alpha   90.00
_cell.angle_beta   90.00
_cell.angle_gamma   90.00
#
_symmetry.space_group_name_H-M   'P 1'
#
loop_
_entity.id
_entity.type
_entity.pdbx_description
1 polymer ?
#
loop_
_entity_poly.entity_id
_entity_poly.type
_entity_poly.pdbx_seq_one_letter_code
_entity_poly.pdbx_strand_id
1 'polypeptide(L)'
;MNLNAISRPGSDKSRMVYHEDFNSLHIGTLPNRSYFVPFAKGQDPFANREESFYFELLNGDWSFKYLPSVIDLEDDFTLSEYDNTIPVPSNWQLHGYDRAQYTNVVYPIPYDPPYVPDDNPVRVY
;
A
#
# COMPACT_ATOMS: atom_id res chain seq x y z
N MET A 1 18.08 -2.64 4.80
CA MET A 1 18.62 -3.98 4.40
C MET A 1 18.66 -4.17 2.87
N ASN A 2 19.51 -5.06 2.32
CA ASN A 2 19.52 -5.38 0.88
C ASN A 2 18.54 -6.52 0.50
N LEU A 3 17.29 -6.18 0.15
CA LEU A 3 16.25 -7.14 -0.23
C LEU A 3 16.63 -8.01 -1.43
N ASN A 4 17.38 -7.48 -2.40
CA ASN A 4 17.85 -8.25 -3.56
C ASN A 4 18.76 -9.42 -3.17
N ALA A 5 19.48 -9.31 -2.05
CA ALA A 5 20.38 -10.37 -1.58
C ALA A 5 19.65 -11.51 -0.84
N ILE A 6 18.43 -11.25 -0.34
CA ILE A 6 17.66 -12.20 0.49
C ILE A 6 16.37 -12.70 -0.17
N SER A 7 16.10 -12.24 -1.39
CA SER A 7 14.91 -12.59 -2.16
C SER A 7 15.32 -13.41 -3.39
N ARG A 8 14.45 -14.31 -3.85
CA ARG A 8 14.67 -15.04 -5.10
C ARG A 8 14.89 -14.03 -6.25
N PRO A 9 15.94 -14.19 -7.08
CA PRO A 9 16.21 -13.27 -8.18
C PRO A 9 14.99 -13.07 -9.08
N GLY A 10 14.57 -11.80 -9.23
CA GLY A 10 13.44 -11.41 -10.07
C GLY A 10 12.05 -11.56 -9.44
N SER A 11 11.95 -12.00 -8.17
CA SER A 11 10.70 -12.05 -7.41
C SER A 11 10.09 -10.67 -7.18
N ASP A 12 8.82 -10.61 -6.83
CA ASP A 12 8.16 -9.33 -6.51
C ASP A 12 8.81 -8.68 -5.29
N LYS A 13 9.15 -9.48 -4.27
CA LYS A 13 9.87 -9.03 -3.08
C LYS A 13 11.22 -8.40 -3.39
N SER A 14 11.98 -8.95 -4.35
CA SER A 14 13.29 -8.40 -4.74
C SER A 14 13.22 -6.95 -5.23
N ARG A 15 12.06 -6.51 -5.72
CA ARG A 15 11.85 -5.16 -6.26
C ARG A 15 11.41 -4.13 -5.22
N MET A 16 11.15 -4.53 -3.97
CA MET A 16 10.59 -3.66 -2.92
C MET A 16 11.64 -2.73 -2.26
N VAL A 17 12.56 -2.16 -3.06
CA VAL A 17 13.68 -1.34 -2.57
C VAL A 17 13.42 0.17 -2.60
N TYR A 18 12.33 0.61 -3.20
CA TYR A 18 12.09 2.03 -3.45
C TYR A 18 11.79 2.87 -2.20
N HIS A 19 11.41 2.23 -1.08
CA HIS A 19 11.02 2.93 0.14
C HIS A 19 12.19 3.64 0.86
N GLU A 20 13.43 3.34 0.48
CA GLU A 20 14.66 4.00 0.97
C GLU A 20 15.37 4.79 -0.16
N ASP A 21 14.66 5.22 -1.21
CA ASP A 21 15.22 6.03 -2.31
C ASP A 21 14.48 7.36 -2.51
N PHE A 22 15.19 8.48 -2.32
CA PHE A 22 14.63 9.83 -2.51
C PHE A 22 14.29 10.19 -3.96
N ASN A 23 14.87 9.51 -4.94
CA ASN A 23 14.69 9.85 -6.35
C ASN A 23 13.45 9.15 -6.94
N SER A 24 13.08 8.00 -6.39
CA SER A 24 11.97 7.17 -6.88
C SER A 24 10.66 7.51 -6.18
N LEU A 25 10.09 8.68 -6.48
CA LEU A 25 8.83 9.12 -5.87
C LEU A 25 7.61 8.33 -6.37
N HIS A 26 7.56 8.03 -7.67
CA HIS A 26 6.47 7.32 -8.32
C HIS A 26 6.98 6.46 -9.48
N ILE A 27 6.57 5.20 -9.54
CA ILE A 27 6.91 4.27 -10.63
C ILE A 27 5.62 3.86 -11.33
N GLY A 28 5.53 4.07 -12.64
CA GLY A 28 4.39 3.64 -13.46
C GLY A 28 3.07 4.40 -13.25
N THR A 29 3.06 5.50 -12.48
CA THR A 29 1.85 6.32 -12.26
C THR A 29 1.56 7.23 -13.45
N LEU A 30 0.29 7.49 -13.72
CA LEU A 30 -0.12 8.48 -14.72
C LEU A 30 0.22 9.92 -14.28
N PRO A 31 0.36 10.89 -15.22
CA PRO A 31 0.58 12.29 -14.87
C PRO A 31 -0.54 12.89 -14.02
N ASN A 32 -0.16 13.82 -13.13
CA ASN A 32 -1.11 14.59 -12.32
C ASN A 32 -2.11 15.34 -13.20
N ARG A 33 -3.39 15.31 -12.80
CA ARG A 33 -4.48 16.01 -13.48
C ARG A 33 -5.56 16.39 -12.47
N SER A 34 -6.41 17.35 -12.82
CA SER A 34 -7.60 17.67 -12.04
C SER A 34 -8.49 16.44 -11.87
N TYR A 35 -9.10 16.31 -10.69
CA TYR A 35 -10.01 15.22 -10.39
C TYR A 35 -11.30 15.31 -11.23
N PHE A 36 -11.72 14.18 -11.78
CA PHE A 36 -13.05 13.96 -12.36
C PHE A 36 -13.35 12.46 -12.43
N VAL A 37 -14.63 12.10 -12.39
CA VAL A 37 -15.12 10.78 -12.82
C VAL A 37 -15.93 11.03 -14.09
N PRO A 38 -15.53 10.47 -15.24
CA PRO A 38 -16.24 10.71 -16.49
C PRO A 38 -17.61 10.04 -16.44
N PHE A 39 -18.60 10.63 -17.09
CA PHE A 39 -19.90 9.99 -17.35
C PHE A 39 -19.98 9.59 -18.82
N ALA A 40 -20.60 8.45 -19.11
CA ALA A 40 -20.82 8.00 -20.48
C ALA A 40 -21.81 8.93 -21.20
N LYS A 41 -21.76 8.91 -22.53
CA LYS A 41 -22.70 9.69 -23.36
C LYS A 41 -24.15 9.28 -23.03
N GLY A 42 -24.96 10.27 -22.64
CA GLY A 42 -26.37 10.07 -22.28
C GLY A 42 -26.64 9.89 -20.79
N GLN A 43 -25.61 9.84 -19.93
CA GLN A 43 -25.79 9.94 -18.48
C GLN A 43 -25.92 11.40 -18.03
N ASP A 44 -26.51 11.63 -16.85
CA ASP A 44 -26.52 12.94 -16.19
C ASP A 44 -25.13 13.25 -15.62
N PRO A 45 -24.41 14.29 -16.13
CA PRO A 45 -23.09 14.64 -15.65
C PRO A 45 -23.09 15.26 -14.24
N PHE A 46 -24.26 15.57 -13.66
CA PHE A 46 -24.40 16.11 -12.31
C PHE A 46 -24.87 15.07 -11.28
N ALA A 47 -25.09 13.82 -11.68
CA ALA A 47 -25.40 12.72 -10.78
C ALA A 47 -24.23 12.38 -9.85
N ASN A 48 -24.47 11.52 -8.86
CA ASN A 48 -23.40 11.02 -8.00
C ASN A 48 -22.38 10.23 -8.83
N ARG A 49 -21.09 10.35 -8.51
CA ARG A 49 -20.01 9.71 -9.30
C ARG A 49 -20.18 8.19 -9.37
N GLU A 50 -20.77 7.59 -8.34
CA GLU A 50 -21.03 6.16 -8.22
C GLU A 50 -22.03 5.65 -9.26
N GLU A 51 -22.82 6.57 -9.85
CA GLU A 51 -23.79 6.28 -10.89
C GLU A 51 -23.15 6.31 -12.29
N SER A 52 -21.89 6.74 -12.42
CA SER A 52 -21.18 6.69 -13.70
C SER A 52 -20.96 5.24 -14.15
N PHE A 53 -21.17 4.97 -15.44
CA PHE A 53 -20.84 3.66 -16.05
C PHE A 53 -19.33 3.38 -16.10
N TYR A 54 -18.50 4.39 -15.84
CA TYR A 54 -17.05 4.26 -15.77
C TYR A 54 -16.54 4.22 -14.32
N PHE A 55 -17.43 3.98 -13.35
CA PHE A 55 -17.09 3.88 -11.93
C PHE A 55 -17.28 2.45 -11.42
N GLU A 56 -16.30 1.97 -10.67
CA GLU A 56 -16.36 0.71 -9.94
C GLU A 56 -15.85 0.96 -8.52
N LEU A 57 -16.67 0.62 -7.51
CA LEU A 57 -16.29 0.77 -6.11
C LEU A 57 -15.54 -0.47 -5.65
N LEU A 58 -14.27 -0.31 -5.28
CA LEU A 58 -13.44 -1.38 -4.74
C LEU A 58 -13.37 -1.36 -3.20
N ASN A 59 -14.13 -0.49 -2.53
CA ASN A 59 -14.28 -0.56 -1.07
C ASN A 59 -15.02 -1.83 -0.67
N GLY A 60 -14.62 -2.42 0.45
CA GLY A 60 -15.18 -3.69 0.93
C GLY A 60 -14.18 -4.41 1.82
N ASP A 61 -14.39 -5.70 2.03
CA ASP A 61 -13.46 -6.55 2.75
C ASP A 61 -12.39 -7.09 1.80
N TRP A 62 -11.12 -6.82 2.11
CA TRP A 62 -9.98 -7.28 1.33
C TRP A 62 -9.25 -8.38 2.09
N SER A 63 -8.69 -9.36 1.37
CA SER A 63 -7.78 -10.34 1.97
C SER A 63 -6.59 -9.60 2.60
N PHE A 64 -6.13 -10.05 3.76
CA PHE A 64 -5.20 -9.26 4.56
C PHE A 64 -4.19 -10.12 5.30
N LYS A 65 -2.91 -9.74 5.19
CA LYS A 65 -1.82 -10.35 5.98
C LYS A 65 -0.99 -9.29 6.69
N TYR A 66 -0.81 -9.50 8.00
CA TYR A 66 0.15 -8.78 8.83
C TYR A 66 1.50 -9.49 8.85
N LEU A 67 2.58 -8.75 8.63
CA LEU A 67 3.94 -9.19 8.90
C LEU A 67 4.73 -8.13 9.68
N PRO A 68 5.63 -8.53 10.58
CA PRO A 68 6.46 -7.58 11.35
C PRO A 68 7.51 -6.91 10.47
N SER A 69 7.99 -7.55 9.41
CA SER A 69 8.90 -6.95 8.44
C SER A 69 8.65 -7.44 7.00
N VAL A 70 9.08 -6.63 6.03
CA VAL A 70 9.22 -7.06 4.62
C VAL A 70 10.15 -8.27 4.47
N ILE A 71 11.04 -8.50 5.45
CA ILE A 71 11.92 -9.67 5.51
C ILE A 71 11.11 -10.97 5.57
N ASP A 72 9.98 -10.96 6.28
CA ASP A 72 9.13 -12.12 6.50
C ASP A 72 8.16 -12.38 5.34
N LEU A 73 8.16 -11.51 4.33
CA LEU A 73 7.31 -11.65 3.15
C LEU A 73 7.80 -12.82 2.28
N GLU A 74 6.89 -13.65 1.79
CA GLU A 74 7.22 -14.68 0.80
C GLU A 74 7.60 -14.03 -0.54
N ASP A 75 8.43 -14.70 -1.34
CA ASP A 75 8.86 -14.17 -2.65
C ASP A 75 7.71 -14.07 -3.68
N ASP A 76 6.65 -14.85 -3.49
CA ASP A 76 5.47 -15.00 -4.34
C ASP A 76 4.17 -14.58 -3.63
N PHE A 77 4.28 -13.64 -2.69
CA PHE A 77 3.13 -13.12 -1.91
C PHE A 77 1.97 -12.62 -2.79
N THR A 78 2.23 -12.20 -4.02
CA THR A 78 1.23 -11.73 -4.99
C THR A 78 0.28 -12.82 -5.50
N LEU A 79 0.64 -14.10 -5.31
CA LEU A 79 -0.17 -15.25 -5.69
C LEU A 79 -0.95 -15.84 -4.51
N SER A 80 -0.78 -15.28 -3.31
CA SER A 80 -1.35 -15.82 -2.08
C SER A 80 -2.69 -15.18 -1.77
N GLU A 81 -3.67 -16.01 -1.41
CA GLU A 81 -4.89 -15.58 -0.74
C GLU A 81 -4.77 -15.88 0.76
N TYR A 82 -5.24 -14.96 1.60
CA TYR A 82 -5.19 -15.09 3.05
C TYR A 82 -6.60 -15.21 3.62
N ASP A 83 -6.73 -16.05 4.66
CA ASP A 83 -8.02 -16.32 5.32
C ASP A 83 -8.58 -15.11 6.09
N ASN A 84 -7.70 -14.20 6.51
CA ASN A 84 -8.11 -12.99 7.22
C ASN A 84 -8.51 -11.89 6.24
N THR A 85 -9.48 -11.07 6.63
CA THR A 85 -9.88 -9.89 5.88
C THR A 85 -9.87 -8.62 6.73
N ILE A 86 -9.79 -7.47 6.08
CA ILE A 86 -9.92 -6.15 6.71
C ILE A 86 -10.81 -5.25 5.84
N PRO A 87 -11.67 -4.39 6.43
CA PRO A 87 -12.43 -3.43 5.65
C PRO A 87 -11.50 -2.36 5.06
N VAL A 88 -11.73 -1.98 3.80
CA VAL A 88 -11.01 -0.92 3.10
C VAL A 88 -12.00 0.17 2.68
N PRO A 89 -11.74 1.46 3.01
CA PRO A 89 -10.53 1.99 3.67
C PRO A 89 -10.55 1.84 5.20
N SER A 90 -9.39 1.54 5.79
CA SER A 90 -9.19 1.53 7.25
C SER A 90 -7.73 1.78 7.63
N ASN A 91 -7.48 2.01 8.93
CA ASN A 91 -6.14 1.97 9.51
C ASN A 91 -5.99 0.68 10.31
N TRP A 92 -5.04 -0.18 9.96
CA TRP A 92 -4.89 -1.51 10.57
C TRP A 92 -4.72 -1.48 12.10
N GLN A 93 -4.15 -0.40 12.66
CA GLN A 93 -3.97 -0.24 14.11
C GLN A 93 -5.30 -0.20 14.86
N LEU A 94 -6.37 0.24 14.20
CA LEU A 94 -7.72 0.26 14.77
C LEU A 94 -8.39 -1.13 14.72
N HIS A 95 -7.79 -2.09 14.03
CA HIS A 95 -8.26 -3.47 13.87
C HIS A 95 -7.40 -4.47 14.65
N GLY A 96 -6.66 -4.02 15.67
CA GLY A 96 -5.88 -4.88 16.56
C GLY A 96 -4.48 -5.23 16.08
N TYR A 97 -4.00 -4.58 15.01
CA TYR A 97 -2.69 -4.82 14.41
C TYR A 97 -1.70 -3.71 14.73
N ASP A 98 -0.58 -4.03 15.40
CA ASP A 98 0.39 -3.04 15.87
C ASP A 98 -0.27 -1.95 16.74
N ARG A 99 0.38 -0.80 16.93
CA ARG A 99 -0.07 0.30 17.77
C ARG A 99 0.04 1.64 17.05
N ALA A 100 -0.97 2.50 17.26
CA ALA A 100 -0.87 3.89 16.85
C ALA A 100 0.24 4.58 17.66
N GLN A 101 1.09 5.34 16.97
CA GLN A 101 2.17 6.09 17.59
C GLN A 101 1.88 7.58 17.52
N TYR A 102 1.94 8.26 18.66
CA TYR A 102 1.84 9.71 18.75
C TYR A 102 3.18 10.28 19.21
N THR A 103 3.75 11.15 18.39
CA THR A 103 4.98 11.89 18.69
C THR A 103 4.75 13.35 18.31
N ASN A 104 5.42 14.27 18.99
CA ASN A 104 5.28 15.71 18.70
C ASN A 104 6.40 16.22 17.80
N VAL A 105 7.66 16.08 18.24
CA VAL A 105 8.84 16.62 17.53
C VAL A 105 9.76 15.52 17.03
N VAL A 106 10.02 14.50 17.85
CA VAL A 106 10.90 13.39 17.50
C VAL A 106 10.21 12.46 16.52
N TYR A 107 10.95 11.96 15.53
CA TYR A 107 10.42 10.93 14.63
C TYR A 107 10.08 9.65 15.41
N PRO A 108 9.05 8.90 14.96
CA PRO A 108 8.73 7.57 15.50
C PRO A 108 9.79 6.49 15.17
N ILE A 109 10.74 6.82 14.29
CA ILE A 109 11.84 5.98 13.84
C ILE A 109 13.18 6.69 14.07
N PRO A 110 14.32 5.97 14.09
CA PRO A 110 15.65 6.58 14.09
C PRO A 110 15.84 7.55 12.92
N TYR A 111 16.53 8.65 13.17
CA TYR A 111 16.82 9.64 12.12
C TYR A 111 18.10 9.26 11.37
N ASP A 112 17.95 8.48 10.30
CA ASP A 112 19.04 8.08 9.40
C ASP A 112 18.60 8.08 7.92
N PRO A 113 18.26 9.24 7.33
CA PRO A 113 17.67 9.26 5.99
C PRO A 113 18.66 8.83 4.88
N PRO A 114 18.22 8.08 3.84
CA PRO A 114 16.84 7.70 3.53
C PRO A 114 16.36 6.41 4.23
N TYR A 115 17.16 5.85 5.13
CA TYR A 115 16.94 4.52 5.69
C TYR A 115 15.86 4.49 6.76
N VAL A 116 15.19 3.34 6.87
CA VAL A 116 14.20 3.04 7.89
C VAL A 116 14.61 1.77 8.66
N PRO A 117 14.00 1.50 9.84
CA PRO A 117 14.26 0.25 10.54
C PRO A 117 13.95 -0.99 9.68
N ASP A 118 14.75 -2.04 9.81
CA ASP A 118 14.46 -3.32 9.16
C ASP A 118 13.21 -3.99 9.77
N ASP A 119 12.95 -3.77 11.07
CA ASP A 119 11.69 -4.15 11.75
C ASP A 119 10.61 -3.09 11.48
N ASN A 120 10.12 -3.08 10.23
CA ASN A 120 9.11 -2.16 9.74
C ASN A 120 7.87 -2.95 9.29
N PRO A 121 6.74 -2.86 10.04
CA PRO A 121 5.54 -3.62 9.75
C PRO A 121 5.03 -3.43 8.32
N VAL A 122 4.82 -4.55 7.62
CA VAL A 122 4.26 -4.56 6.26
C VAL A 122 2.89 -5.24 6.28
N ARG A 123 2.04 -4.87 5.32
CA ARG A 123 0.81 -5.59 5.02
C ARG A 123 0.70 -5.92 3.55
N VAL A 124 0.00 -7.01 3.29
CA VAL A 124 -0.51 -7.37 1.97
C VAL A 124 -2.02 -7.25 2.00
N TYR A 125 -2.56 -6.65 0.95
CA TYR A 125 -3.98 -6.46 0.66
C TYR A 125 -4.30 -7.12 -0.69
#